data_AF-A0A8X6TZN7-F1
#
_entry.id   AF-A0A8X6TZN7-F1
#
_cell.length_a   1.000
_cell.length_b   1.000
_cell.length_c   1.000
_cell.angle_alpha   90.00
_cell.angle_beta   90.00
_cell.angle_gamma   90.00
#
_symmetry.space_group_name_H-M   'P 1'
#
loop_
_entity.id
_entity.type
_entity.pdbx_description
1 polymer ?
#
loop_
_entity_poly.entity_id
_entity_poly.type
_entity_poly.pdbx_seq_one_letter_code
_entity_poly.pdbx_strand_id
1 'polypeptide(L)'
;MLNSAFYVDDIYFDGNNADESFELSTDAVSILKRIKINLWILRSNSRELEKLLMDNGLINADIVGKHQLKVQRWNWNPDVVREWDLIDPWKSLQNSK
;
A
#
# COMPACT_ATOMS: atom_id res chain seq x y z
N MET A 1 24.03 20.01 1.19
CA MET A 1 23.76 18.64 1.68
C MET A 1 22.24 18.51 1.76
N LEU A 2 21.61 17.79 0.83
CA LEU A 2 20.15 17.62 0.88
C LEU A 2 19.82 16.89 2.18
N ASN A 3 19.09 17.56 3.08
CA ASN A 3 18.36 16.91 4.17
C ASN A 3 17.54 15.81 3.49
N SER A 4 17.91 14.55 3.69
CA SER A 4 17.31 13.40 3.04
C SER A 4 15.91 13.18 3.62
N ALA A 5 14.97 14.04 3.26
CA ALA A 5 13.56 13.72 3.32
C ALA A 5 13.36 12.58 2.31
N PHE A 6 13.17 11.38 2.81
CA PHE A 6 12.66 10.27 2.01
C PHE A 6 11.27 10.69 1.52
N TYR A 7 11.19 11.21 0.30
CA TYR A 7 9.94 11.34 -0.43
C TYR A 7 9.58 9.94 -0.93
N VAL A 8 8.90 9.18 -0.06
CA VAL A 8 8.19 7.99 -0.49
C VAL A 8 6.79 8.46 -0.85
N ASP A 9 6.54 8.60 -2.16
CA ASP A 9 5.25 9.10 -2.66
C ASP A 9 4.14 8.06 -2.51
N ASP A 10 4.49 6.76 -2.54
CA ASP A 10 3.57 5.65 -2.40
C ASP A 10 4.08 4.58 -1.42
N ILE A 11 3.24 4.15 -0.49
CA ILE A 11 3.52 3.05 0.46
C ILE A 11 2.55 1.91 0.16
N TYR A 12 3.08 0.69 0.10
CA TYR A 12 2.32 -0.52 -0.16
C TYR A 12 2.55 -1.54 0.94
N PHE A 13 1.49 -2.23 1.32
CA PHE A 13 1.49 -3.34 2.26
C PHE A 13 0.39 -4.30 1.84
N ASP A 14 0.57 -5.56 2.19
CA ASP A 14 -0.36 -6.64 1.90
C ASP A 14 -0.47 -7.53 3.15
N GLY A 15 -1.59 -8.20 3.28
CA GLY A 15 -1.87 -9.15 4.37
C GLY A 15 -2.56 -10.38 3.81
N ASN A 16 -2.53 -11.48 4.56
CA ASN A 16 -3.11 -12.75 4.09
C ASN A 16 -4.64 -12.69 4.00
N ASN A 17 -5.26 -11.75 4.71
CA ASN A 17 -6.70 -11.51 4.70
C ASN A 17 -7.02 -10.01 4.93
N ALA A 18 -8.30 -9.66 4.83
CA ALA A 18 -8.77 -8.28 4.96
C ALA A 18 -8.55 -7.71 6.38
N ASP A 19 -8.71 -8.50 7.43
CA ASP A 19 -8.53 -8.06 8.81
C ASP A 19 -7.06 -7.75 9.11
N GLU A 20 -6.14 -8.63 8.71
CA GLU A 20 -4.70 -8.40 8.84
C GLU A 20 -4.26 -7.16 8.05
N SER A 21 -4.75 -7.03 6.82
CA SER A 21 -4.46 -5.84 5.99
C SER A 21 -5.02 -4.56 6.61
N PHE A 22 -6.15 -4.64 7.30
CA PHE A 22 -6.77 -3.53 8.01
C PHE A 22 -5.97 -3.12 9.25
N GLU A 23 -5.49 -4.07 10.04
CA GLU A 23 -4.59 -3.81 11.18
C GLU A 23 -3.30 -3.12 10.70
N LEU A 24 -2.65 -3.68 9.66
CA LEU A 24 -1.45 -3.10 9.05
C LEU A 24 -1.70 -1.69 8.53
N SER A 25 -2.85 -1.46 7.86
CA SER A 25 -3.25 -0.12 7.39
C SER A 25 -3.37 0.86 8.54
N THR A 26 -4.02 0.43 9.62
CA THR A 26 -4.30 1.27 10.79
C THR A 26 -3.02 1.64 11.53
N ASP A 27 -2.10 0.69 11.69
CA ASP A 27 -0.80 0.92 12.28
C ASP A 27 0.06 1.85 11.41
N ALA A 28 0.09 1.61 10.10
CA ALA A 28 0.81 2.47 9.16
C ALA A 28 0.30 3.92 9.21
N VAL A 29 -1.03 4.12 9.12
CA VAL A 29 -1.63 5.47 9.23
C VAL A 29 -1.30 6.12 10.57
N SER A 30 -1.33 5.36 11.67
CA SER A 30 -1.00 5.85 13.01
C SER A 30 0.46 6.30 13.11
N ILE A 31 1.39 5.53 12.55
CA ILE A 31 2.80 5.88 12.48
C ILE A 31 3.00 7.14 11.64
N LEU A 32 2.44 7.21 10.43
CA LEU A 32 2.55 8.36 9.53
C LEU A 32 2.05 9.65 10.19
N LYS A 33 0.90 9.59 10.87
CA LYS A 33 0.35 10.71 11.65
C LYS A 33 1.31 11.13 12.77
N ARG A 34 1.88 10.16 13.50
CA ARG A 34 2.82 10.42 14.61
C ARG A 34 4.10 11.11 14.13
N ILE A 35 4.60 10.77 12.95
CA ILE A 35 5.79 11.40 12.34
C ILE A 35 5.46 12.61 11.47
N LYS A 36 4.20 13.08 11.49
CA LYS A 36 3.71 14.25 10.75
C LYS A 36 3.87 14.13 9.23
N ILE A 37 3.79 12.91 8.70
CA ILE A 37 3.65 12.68 7.27
C ILE A 37 2.17 12.79 6.91
N ASN A 38 1.87 13.62 5.92
CA ASN A 38 0.52 13.76 5.39
C ASN A 38 0.24 12.64 4.38
N LEU A 39 -0.57 11.67 4.76
CA LEU A 39 -1.13 10.69 3.83
C LEU A 39 -2.24 11.34 3.02
N TRP A 40 -2.04 11.50 1.72
CA TRP A 40 -3.03 12.17 0.85
C TRP A 40 -4.19 11.25 0.49
N ILE A 41 -3.90 9.99 0.15
CA ILE A 41 -4.90 9.02 -0.28
C ILE A 41 -4.49 7.63 0.25
N LEU A 42 -5.46 6.90 0.80
CA LEU A 42 -5.36 5.47 1.09
C LEU A 42 -6.34 4.72 0.19
N ARG A 43 -5.88 3.64 -0.46
CA ARG A 43 -6.66 2.86 -1.43
C ARG A 43 -6.48 1.37 -1.18
N SER A 44 -7.48 0.59 -1.56
CA SER A 44 -7.49 -0.87 -1.52
C SER A 44 -7.96 -1.42 -2.87
N ASN A 45 -7.49 -2.61 -3.23
CA ASN A 45 -8.02 -3.44 -4.32
C ASN A 45 -9.05 -4.47 -3.83
N SER A 46 -9.19 -4.65 -2.51
CA SER A 46 -10.16 -5.52 -1.85
C SER A 46 -11.36 -4.71 -1.39
N ARG A 47 -12.57 -5.10 -1.84
CA ARG A 47 -13.85 -4.49 -1.42
C ARG A 47 -14.11 -4.67 0.07
N GLU A 48 -13.70 -5.81 0.63
CA GLU A 48 -13.86 -6.11 2.05
C GLU A 48 -12.99 -5.16 2.90
N LEU A 49 -11.71 -5.04 2.54
CA LEU A 49 -10.79 -4.09 3.19
C LEU A 49 -11.24 -2.65 2.99
N GLU A 50 -11.70 -2.28 1.80
CA GLU A 50 -12.19 -0.93 1.51
C GLU A 50 -13.39 -0.57 2.40
N LYS A 51 -14.30 -1.52 2.62
CA LYS A 51 -15.41 -1.37 3.57
C LYS A 51 -14.90 -1.19 5.00
N LEU A 52 -13.98 -2.04 5.48
CA LEU A 52 -13.41 -1.93 6.83
C LEU A 52 -12.74 -0.56 7.06
N LEU A 53 -11.95 -0.09 6.10
CA LEU A 53 -11.29 1.21 6.17
C LEU A 53 -12.30 2.37 6.21
N MET A 54 -13.39 2.27 5.45
CA MET A 54 -14.44 3.29 5.42
C MET A 54 -15.24 3.30 6.74
N ASP A 55 -15.65 2.12 7.22
CA ASP A 55 -16.43 1.96 8.45
C ASP A 55 -15.66 2.47 9.69
N ASN A 56 -14.32 2.45 9.64
CA ASN A 56 -13.44 2.97 10.69
C ASN A 56 -12.90 4.38 10.42
N GLY A 57 -13.35 5.06 9.36
CA GLY A 57 -12.99 6.45 9.06
C GLY A 57 -11.55 6.67 8.61
N LEU A 58 -10.88 5.65 8.08
CA LEU A 58 -9.55 5.79 7.46
C LEU A 58 -9.63 6.31 6.03
N ILE A 59 -10.74 6.03 5.32
CA ILE A 59 -11.00 6.53 3.97
C ILE A 59 -12.40 7.13 3.86
N ASN A 60 -12.57 8.06 2.94
CA ASN A 60 -13.86 8.67 2.64
C ASN A 60 -14.65 7.84 1.62
N ALA A 61 -15.99 7.88 1.69
CA ALA A 61 -16.85 7.14 0.77
C ALA A 61 -16.73 7.59 -0.71
N ASP A 62 -16.20 8.79 -0.95
CA ASP A 62 -16.03 9.35 -2.29
C ASP A 62 -14.89 8.72 -3.10
N ILE A 63 -13.99 7.98 -2.47
CA ILE A 63 -12.87 7.26 -3.10
C ILE A 63 -13.13 5.76 -3.27
N VAL A 64 -14.23 5.24 -2.70
CA VAL A 64 -14.59 3.82 -2.70
C VAL A 64 -14.97 3.33 -4.10
N GLY A 65 -14.34 2.25 -4.57
CA GLY A 65 -14.66 1.58 -5.84
C GLY A 65 -14.35 2.39 -7.11
N LYS A 66 -13.79 3.60 -6.97
CA LYS A 66 -13.50 4.49 -8.10
C LYS A 66 -12.14 4.20 -8.72
N HIS A 67 -12.01 3.04 -9.38
CA HIS A 67 -10.87 2.60 -10.22
C HIS A 67 -10.01 1.49 -9.61
N GLN A 68 -9.50 0.64 -10.52
CA GLN A 68 -8.45 -0.33 -10.27
C GLN A 68 -7.26 0.35 -9.58
N LEU A 69 -6.77 -0.25 -8.49
CA LEU A 69 -5.62 0.27 -7.76
C LEU A 69 -4.44 0.39 -8.72
N LYS A 70 -3.84 1.59 -8.79
CA LYS A 70 -2.63 1.82 -9.57
C LYS A 70 -1.47 2.08 -8.64
N VAL A 71 -0.37 1.38 -8.88
CA VAL A 71 0.86 1.39 -8.08
C VAL A 71 2.00 1.71 -9.03
N GLN A 72 2.70 2.84 -8.84
CA GLN A 72 3.78 3.28 -9.72
C GLN A 72 3.44 3.26 -11.23
N ARG A 73 2.21 3.67 -11.60
CA ARG A 73 1.64 3.63 -12.96
C ARG A 73 1.26 2.24 -13.49
N TRP A 74 1.39 1.19 -12.70
CA TRP A 74 0.95 -0.17 -13.03
C TRP A 74 -0.43 -0.46 -12.45
N ASN A 75 -1.25 -1.23 -13.17
CA ASN A 75 -2.49 -1.75 -12.62
C ASN A 75 -2.14 -2.85 -11.62
N TRP A 76 -2.45 -2.61 -10.34
CA TRP A 76 -2.20 -3.57 -9.29
C TRP A 76 -3.35 -4.58 -9.25
N ASN A 77 -3.05 -5.79 -9.71
CA ASN A 77 -3.96 -6.92 -9.66
C ASN A 77 -3.38 -7.98 -8.71
N PRO A 78 -3.94 -8.16 -7.50
CA PRO A 78 -3.40 -9.09 -6.50
C PRO A 78 -3.43 -10.54 -7.00
N ASP A 79 -4.32 -10.87 -7.95
CA ASP A 79 -4.42 -12.21 -8.52
C ASP A 79 -3.28 -12.53 -9.51
N VAL A 80 -2.57 -11.51 -10.01
CA VAL A 80 -1.44 -11.66 -10.93
C VAL A 80 -0.09 -11.54 -10.19
N VAL A 81 -0.04 -10.81 -9.07
CA VAL A 81 1.21 -10.58 -8.32
C VAL A 81 1.70 -11.83 -7.59
N ARG A 82 0.82 -12.79 -7.25
CA ARG A 82 1.22 -14.11 -6.71
C ARG A 82 2.18 -14.91 -7.62
N GLU A 83 2.29 -14.54 -8.89
CA GLU A 83 3.24 -15.15 -9.83
C GLU A 83 4.64 -14.51 -9.76
N TRP A 84 4.77 -13.32 -9.15
CA TRP A 84 6.03 -12.58 -9.04
C TRP A 84 6.77 -12.77 -7.71
N ASP A 85 6.23 -13.56 -6.78
CA ASP A 85 6.83 -13.92 -5.49
C ASP A 85 8.18 -14.69 -5.59
N LEU A 86 8.83 -14.74 -6.76
CA LEU A 86 10.09 -15.48 -6.94
C LEU A 86 11.23 -14.69 -7.60
N ILE A 87 11.11 -13.38 -7.82
CA ILE A 87 12.29 -12.58 -8.19
C ILE A 87 12.65 -11.65 -7.05
N ASP A 88 13.33 -12.25 -6.06
CA ASP A 88 14.08 -11.54 -5.04
C ASP A 88 15.07 -10.56 -5.73
N PRO A 89 14.83 -9.24 -5.70
CA PRO A 89 15.65 -8.26 -6.43
C PRO A 89 17.11 -8.25 -5.95
N TRP A 90 17.36 -8.77 -4.75
CA TRP A 90 18.70 -8.91 -4.20
C TRP A 90 19.49 -10.07 -4.81
N LYS A 91 18.81 -11.12 -5.32
CA LYS A 91 19.47 -12.23 -6.02
C LYS A 91 19.89 -11.86 -7.44
N SER A 92 19.14 -11.01 -8.14
CA SER A 92 19.50 -10.57 -9.50
C SER A 92 20.70 -9.63 -9.51
N LEU A 93 20.89 -8.83 -8.45
CA LEU A 93 22.06 -7.95 -8.27
C LEU A 93 23.36 -8.67 -7.89
N GLN A 94 23.28 -9.86 -7.29
CA GLN A 94 24.48 -10.64 -6.93
C GLN A 94 25.10 -11.38 -8.13
N ASN A 95 24.33 -11.59 -9.21
CA ASN A 95 24.78 -12.33 -10.39
C ASN A 95 25.32 -11.43 -11.51
N SER A 96 25.42 -10.11 -11.30
CA SER A 96 25.91 -9.15 -12.28
C SER A 96 27.37 -8.70 -12.05
N LYS A 97 28.24 -9.60 -11.56
CA LYS A 97 29.70 -9.36 -11.47
C LYS A 97 30.46 -10.23 -12.45
#